data_AF-A9WVH6-F1
#
_entry.id   AF-A9WVH6-F1
#
_cell.length_a   1.000
_cell.length_b   1.000
_cell.length_c   1.000
_cell.angle_alpha   90.00
_cell.angle_beta   90.00
_cell.angle_gamma   90.00
#
_symmetry.space_group_name_H-M   'P 1'
#
loop_
_entity.id
_entity.type
_entity.pdbx_description
1 polymer ?
#
loop_
_entity_poly.entity_id
_entity_poly.type
_entity_poly.pdbx_seq_one_letter_code
_entity_poly.pdbx_strand_id
1 'polypeptide(L)' 'MHSSCRWKGEASYFTLNVNGESNTDAAWYYPEPLKGAEMVLDRVAFWKGVTIAD' A
#
# COMPACT_ATOMS: atom_id res chain seq x y z
N MET A 1 -6.93 6.88 -1.68
CA MET A 1 -6.07 7.85 -2.41
C MET A 1 -5.28 7.11 -3.49
N HIS A 2 -4.78 7.80 -4.51
CA HIS A 2 -3.87 7.23 -5.52
C HIS A 2 -2.62 8.09 -5.66
N SER A 3 -1.46 7.47 -5.92
CA SER A 3 -0.21 8.18 -6.21
C SER A 3 0.56 7.50 -7.33
N SER A 4 1.22 8.25 -8.20
CA SER A 4 2.00 7.69 -9.29
C SER A 4 3.49 7.55 -8.93
N CYS A 5 4.05 6.39 -9.22
CA CYS A 5 5.48 6.14 -9.15
C CYS A 5 6.00 5.80 -10.54
N ARG A 6 7.01 6.52 -11.02
CA ARG A 6 7.57 6.35 -12.37
C ARG A 6 8.12 4.94 -12.62
N TRP A 7 8.54 4.24 -11.56
CA TRP A 7 9.10 2.89 -11.66
C TRP A 7 8.08 1.79 -11.37
N LYS A 8 7.20 1.98 -10.37
CA LYS A 8 6.30 0.91 -9.91
C LYS A 8 4.91 0.97 -10.52
N GLY A 9 4.49 2.12 -11.04
CA GLY A 9 3.13 2.34 -11.54
C GLY A 9 2.27 3.11 -10.54
N GLU A 10 0.96 2.94 -10.64
CA GLU A 10 -0.01 3.60 -9.77
C GLU A 10 -0.17 2.83 -8.46
N ALA A 11 -0.02 3.52 -7.33
CA ALA A 11 -0.31 2.96 -6.01
C ALA A 11 -1.73 3.34 -5.58
N SER A 12 -2.45 2.35 -5.07
CA SER A 12 -3.77 2.49 -4.45
C SER A 12 -3.64 2.32 -2.94
N TYR A 13 -4.31 3.17 -2.17
CA TYR A 13 -4.19 3.21 -0.71
C TYR A 13 -5.44 2.69 0.00
N PHE A 14 -5.23 1.96 1.09
CA PHE A 14 -6.23 1.53 2.05
C PHE A 14 -6.17 2.37 3.32
N THR A 15 -7.33 2.59 3.92
CA THR A 15 -7.45 3.11 5.28
C THR A 15 -7.66 1.95 6.24
N LEU A 16 -6.80 1.81 7.24
CA LEU A 16 -6.91 0.74 8.23
C LEU A 16 -7.87 1.17 9.32
N ASN A 17 -8.89 0.35 9.59
CA ASN A 17 -9.79 0.53 10.72
C ASN A 17 -9.56 -0.60 11.73
N VAL A 18 -9.13 -0.24 12.94
CA VAL A 18 -8.84 -1.18 14.02
C VAL A 18 -9.44 -0.63 15.30
N ASN A 19 -10.29 -1.40 15.97
CA ASN A 19 -10.92 -1.02 17.25
C ASN A 19 -11.66 0.33 17.21
N GLY A 20 -12.21 0.72 16.07
CA GLY A 20 -12.92 2.00 15.89
C GLY A 20 -12.01 3.20 15.62
N GLU A 21 -10.68 3.01 15.61
CA GLU A 21 -9.71 4.01 15.17
C GLU A 21 -9.37 3.81 13.69
N SER A 22 -9.26 4.92 12.96
CA SER A 22 -9.00 4.94 11.53
C SER A 22 -7.62 5.53 11.26
N ASN A 23 -6.75 4.75 10.61
CA ASN A 23 -5.43 5.19 10.14
C ASN A 23 -5.46 5.34 8.61
N THR A 24 -5.71 6.57 8.18
CA THR A 24 -5.95 6.91 6.78
C THR A 24 -4.72 6.72 5.90
N ASP A 25 -4.95 6.03 4.77
CA ASP A 25 -3.94 5.67 3.79
C ASP A 25 -2.76 4.89 4.37
N ALA A 26 -2.91 4.16 5.49
CA ALA A 26 -1.82 3.49 6.21
C ALA A 26 -1.32 2.18 5.57
N ALA A 27 -1.94 1.76 4.47
CA ALA A 27 -1.45 0.66 3.65
C ALA A 27 -1.65 0.97 2.17
N TRP A 28 -0.83 0.40 1.29
CA TRP A 28 -0.96 0.58 -0.15
C TRP A 28 -0.48 -0.64 -0.93
N TYR A 29 -0.92 -0.71 -2.18
CA TYR A 29 -0.58 -1.76 -3.12
C TYR A 29 -0.52 -1.21 -4.54
N TYR A 30 0.06 -1.98 -5.46
CA TYR A 30 0.13 -1.65 -6.88
C TYR A 30 -0.76 -2.65 -7.66
N PRO A 31 -1.97 -2.28 -8.09
CA PRO A 31 -2.88 -3.19 -8.81
C PRO A 31 -2.30 -3.64 -10.15
N GLU A 32 -1.58 -2.75 -10.83
CA GLU A 32 -0.94 -3.00 -12.12
C GLU A 32 0.51 -2.50 -12.09
N PRO A 33 1.45 -3.26 -11.47
CA PRO A 33 2.84 -2.85 -11.42
C PRO A 33 3.47 -2.77 -12.81
N LEU A 34 4.34 -1.81 -13.01
CA LEU A 34 5.10 -1.69 -14.26
C LEU A 34 6.12 -2.83 -14.41
N LYS A 35 6.55 -3.06 -15.67
CA LYS A 35 7.57 -4.05 -16.02
C LYS A 35 8.86 -3.84 -15.19
N GLY A 36 9.34 -4.91 -14.56
CA GLY A 36 10.48 -4.89 -13.64
C GLY A 36 10.14 -4.57 -12.18
N ALA A 37 8.86 -4.35 -11.86
CA ALA A 37 8.36 -4.18 -10.50
C ALA A 37 7.35 -5.28 -10.09
N GLU A 38 7.25 -6.37 -10.85
CA GLU A 38 6.28 -7.45 -10.66
C GLU A 38 6.38 -8.09 -9.26
N MET A 39 7.54 -7.99 -8.62
CA MET A 39 7.76 -8.45 -7.25
C MET A 39 6.81 -7.83 -6.21
N VAL A 40 6.21 -6.67 -6.49
CA VAL A 40 5.24 -6.01 -5.60
C VAL A 40 3.78 -6.31 -5.96
N LEU A 41 3.52 -7.08 -7.02
CA LEU A 41 2.18 -7.55 -7.36
C LEU A 41 1.62 -8.42 -6.23
N ASP A 42 0.32 -8.29 -5.95
CA ASP A 42 -0.39 -9.03 -4.91
C ASP A 42 0.20 -8.87 -3.49
N ARG A 43 0.93 -7.78 -3.27
CA ARG A 43 1.49 -7.42 -1.96
C ARG A 43 0.92 -6.11 -1.45
N VAL A 44 0.85 -6.02 -0.13
CA VAL A 44 0.46 -4.81 0.60
C VAL A 44 1.65 -4.33 1.41
N ALA A 45 1.95 -3.05 1.29
CA ALA A 45 2.94 -2.36 2.11
C ALA A 45 2.23 -1.54 3.20
N PHE A 46 2.91 -1.37 4.34
CA PHE A 46 2.38 -0.70 5.52
C PHE A 46 3.32 0.43 5.97
N TRP A 47 2.76 1.51 6.50
CA TRP A 47 3.49 2.67 7.05
C TRP A 47 2.64 3.39 8.09
N LYS A 48 3.03 4.60 8.50
CA LYS A 48 2.29 5.47 9.45
C LYS A 48 1.99 4.79 10.80
N GLY A 49 3.04 4.26 11.43
CA GLY A 49 2.94 3.68 12.78
C GLY A 49 2.39 2.26 12.82
N VAL A 50 2.16 1.62 11.67
CA VAL A 50 1.86 0.19 11.63
C VAL A 50 3.10 -0.62 12.00
N THR A 51 2.95 -1.53 12.97
CA THR A 51 3.97 -2.51 13.34
C THR A 51 3.47 -3.90 12.94
N ILE A 52 4.31 -4.65 12.22
CA ILE A 52 4.03 -6.04 11.87
C ILE A 52 4.73 -6.92 12.90
N ALA A 53 3.97 -7.80 13.56
CA ALA A 53 4.46 -8.78 14.50
C ALA A 53 4.11 -10.19 14.00
N ASP A 54 4.89 -11.18 14.43
CA ASP A 54 4.72 -12.61 14.10
C ASP A 54 3.57 -13.26 14.88
#